data_AF-A0AAN8Q3M4-F1
#
_entry.id   AF-A0AAN8Q3M4-F1
#
_cell.length_a   1.000
_cell.length_b   1.000
_cell.length_c   1.000
_cell.angle_alpha   90.00
_cell.angle_beta   90.00
_cell.angle_gamma   90.00
#
_symmetry.space_group_name_H-M   'P 1'
#
loop_
_entity.id
_entity.type
_entity.pdbx_description
1 polymer ?
#
loop_
_entity_poly.entity_id
_entity_poly.type
_entity_poly.pdbx_seq_one_letter_code
_entity_poly.pdbx_strand_id
1 'polypeptide(L)'
;DELWVHALQREGHTQSQFEEFFRKTPLGRYITKADPEMQAEFFHRYLQDFISMTMSVTCQEDLQLLCGALTCCVNELRLRHDDVMEKEVTSLPWVHAAYHEFKNRLQNLFRMISIEPQLAQVLRGNTHAREGDELVLDVYAAVACVEFLEPQALDTDGQRLVWLRQVKRLQVPIELVCSEESLRHYEERSMVMVHRVQTGWNRIFTLSLFVEHMLLGIEAVEKKLKPLVLEHTRGLCKVLEKNSDLKSEKPFEAVIGILKACKDGAMECIL
;
A
#
# COMPACT_ATOMS: atom_id res chain seq x y z
N ASP A 1 -4.59 3.93 25.35
CA ASP A 1 -3.32 3.23 25.10
C ASP A 1 -2.81 2.50 26.34
N GLU A 2 -2.47 3.20 27.44
CA GLU A 2 -1.89 2.56 28.63
C GLU A 2 -2.75 1.43 29.24
N LEU A 3 -4.08 1.61 29.33
CA LEU A 3 -4.99 0.58 29.85
C LEU A 3 -5.15 -0.64 28.93
N TRP A 4 -5.18 -0.45 27.61
CA TRP A 4 -5.29 -1.56 26.64
C TRP A 4 -3.99 -2.37 26.60
N VAL A 5 -2.85 -1.67 26.52
CA VAL A 5 -1.51 -2.29 26.53
C VAL A 5 -1.27 -3.04 27.84
N HIS A 6 -1.68 -2.46 28.98
CA HIS A 6 -1.57 -3.15 30.27
C HIS A 6 -2.47 -4.40 30.33
N ALA A 7 -3.75 -4.27 29.99
CA ALA A 7 -4.71 -5.36 30.12
C ALA A 7 -4.44 -6.53 29.15
N LEU A 8 -4.17 -6.26 27.87
CA LEU A 8 -4.00 -7.35 26.88
C LEU A 8 -2.57 -7.85 26.78
N GLN A 9 -1.55 -6.98 26.82
CA GLN A 9 -0.15 -7.43 26.66
C GLN A 9 0.51 -7.87 27.97
N ARG A 10 0.13 -7.28 29.12
CA ARG A 10 0.78 -7.60 30.41
C ARG A 10 -0.03 -8.57 31.27
N GLU A 11 -1.35 -8.47 31.24
CA GLU A 11 -2.24 -9.33 32.05
C GLU A 11 -2.83 -10.50 31.24
N GLY A 12 -2.63 -10.54 29.92
CA GLY A 12 -3.09 -11.62 29.05
C GLY A 12 -4.60 -11.69 28.88
N HIS A 13 -5.31 -10.57 29.10
CA HIS A 13 -6.77 -10.53 28.91
C HIS A 13 -7.15 -10.62 27.43
N THR A 14 -8.28 -11.24 27.14
CA THR A 14 -8.85 -11.28 25.79
C THR A 14 -9.55 -9.95 25.46
N GLN A 15 -9.73 -9.67 24.17
CA GLN A 15 -10.47 -8.49 23.72
C GLN A 15 -11.89 -8.43 24.31
N SER A 16 -12.56 -9.58 24.42
CA SER A 16 -13.89 -9.69 25.04
C SER A 16 -13.88 -9.31 26.54
N GLN A 17 -12.86 -9.73 27.29
CA GLN A 17 -12.69 -9.34 28.70
C GLN A 17 -12.45 -7.83 28.85
N PHE A 18 -11.65 -7.25 27.95
CA PHE A 18 -11.39 -5.81 27.96
C PHE A 18 -12.64 -5.00 27.61
N GLU A 19 -13.46 -5.47 26.68
CA GLU A 19 -14.78 -4.89 26.42
C GLU A 19 -15.71 -4.96 27.64
N GLU A 20 -15.79 -6.12 28.29
CA GLU A 20 -16.63 -6.28 29.48
C GLU A 20 -16.19 -5.32 30.59
N PHE A 21 -14.88 -5.19 30.79
CA PHE A 21 -14.30 -4.23 31.71
C PHE A 21 -14.68 -2.79 31.32
N PHE A 22 -14.51 -2.41 30.06
CA PHE A 22 -14.87 -1.07 29.57
C PHE A 22 -16.34 -0.77 29.82
N ARG A 23 -17.26 -1.71 29.52
CA ARG A 23 -18.70 -1.57 29.76
C ARG A 23 -19.05 -1.36 31.24
N LYS A 24 -18.20 -1.86 32.16
CA LYS A 24 -18.36 -1.65 33.62
C LYS A 24 -17.82 -0.29 34.09
N THR A 25 -17.06 0.45 33.29
CA THR A 25 -16.60 1.80 33.66
C THR A 25 -17.74 2.82 33.64
N PRO A 26 -17.66 3.95 34.36
CA PRO A 26 -18.66 5.01 34.27
C PRO A 26 -18.90 5.51 32.84
N LEU A 27 -17.83 5.67 32.04
CA LEU A 27 -17.90 6.08 30.65
C LEU A 27 -18.55 5.01 29.76
N GLY A 28 -18.11 3.76 29.87
CA GLY A 28 -18.68 2.67 29.08
C GLY A 28 -20.16 2.44 29.38
N ARG A 29 -20.59 2.55 30.66
CA ARG A 29 -22.01 2.50 31.03
C ARG A 29 -22.81 3.68 30.46
N TYR A 30 -22.22 4.88 30.41
CA TYR A 30 -22.88 6.04 29.82
C TYR A 30 -23.11 5.83 28.32
N ILE A 31 -22.08 5.42 27.58
CA ILE A 31 -22.17 5.14 26.14
C ILE A 31 -23.17 4.01 25.87
N THR A 32 -23.11 2.92 26.64
CA THR A 32 -23.99 1.75 26.45
C THR A 32 -25.48 2.08 26.68
N LYS A 33 -25.78 3.10 27.49
CA LYS A 33 -27.16 3.56 27.77
C LYS A 33 -27.68 4.56 26.73
N ALA A 34 -26.80 5.14 25.91
CA ALA A 34 -27.21 6.05 24.85
C ALA A 34 -27.97 5.31 23.75
N ASP A 35 -28.77 6.03 22.97
CA ASP A 35 -29.42 5.48 21.78
C ASP A 35 -28.37 5.10 20.70
N PRO A 36 -28.73 4.22 19.74
CA PRO A 36 -27.78 3.74 18.73
C PRO A 36 -27.12 4.82 17.89
N GLU A 37 -27.85 5.90 17.55
CA GLU A 37 -27.29 7.00 16.75
C GLU A 37 -26.20 7.73 17.54
N MET A 38 -26.45 7.99 18.82
CA MET A 38 -25.46 8.61 19.70
C MET A 38 -24.26 7.69 19.98
N GLN A 39 -24.47 6.36 20.06
CA GLN A 39 -23.37 5.40 20.17
C GLN A 39 -22.48 5.42 18.92
N ALA A 40 -23.08 5.43 17.73
CA ALA A 40 -22.35 5.56 16.48
C ALA A 40 -21.57 6.88 16.42
N GLU A 41 -22.18 7.99 16.83
CA GLU A 41 -21.50 9.30 16.87
C GLU A 41 -20.29 9.29 17.82
N PHE A 42 -20.43 8.72 19.03
CA PHE A 42 -19.30 8.57 19.94
C PHE A 42 -18.17 7.74 19.34
N PHE A 43 -18.50 6.65 18.66
CA PHE A 43 -17.52 5.81 18.00
C PHE A 43 -16.76 6.55 16.90
N HIS A 44 -17.46 7.21 15.99
CA HIS A 44 -16.83 7.92 14.87
C HIS A 44 -15.96 9.09 15.34
N ARG A 45 -16.43 9.89 16.30
CA ARG A 45 -15.63 10.98 16.89
C ARG A 45 -14.39 10.45 17.58
N TYR A 46 -14.55 9.40 18.38
CA TYR A 46 -13.44 8.79 19.08
C TYR A 46 -12.39 8.24 18.11
N LEU A 47 -12.83 7.58 17.04
CA LEU A 47 -11.95 7.05 16.00
C LEU A 47 -11.16 8.17 15.30
N GLN A 48 -11.83 9.28 14.96
CA GLN A 48 -11.18 10.44 14.36
C GLN A 48 -10.16 11.10 15.29
N ASP A 49 -10.51 11.30 16.55
CA ASP A 49 -9.62 11.86 17.57
C ASP A 49 -8.43 10.91 17.80
N PHE A 50 -8.69 9.60 17.83
CA PHE A 50 -7.67 8.58 18.01
C PHE A 50 -6.63 8.61 16.89
N ILE A 51 -7.05 8.64 15.61
CA ILE A 51 -6.12 8.80 14.49
C ILE A 51 -5.32 10.10 14.63
N SER A 52 -5.98 11.20 14.97
CA SER A 52 -5.35 12.50 15.11
C SER A 52 -4.31 12.54 16.25
N MET A 53 -4.51 11.76 17.31
CA MET A 53 -3.57 11.63 18.43
C MET A 53 -2.42 10.65 18.13
N THR A 54 -2.66 9.62 17.32
CA THR A 54 -1.70 8.50 17.12
C THR A 54 -0.91 8.59 15.83
N MET A 55 -1.39 9.33 14.83
CA MET A 55 -0.76 9.52 13.53
C MET A 55 -0.55 11.01 13.26
N SER A 56 0.57 11.36 12.62
CA SER A 56 0.94 12.75 12.31
C SER A 56 0.21 13.29 11.07
N VAL A 57 -1.12 13.22 11.07
CA VAL A 57 -1.97 13.67 9.96
C VAL A 57 -2.21 15.17 10.09
N THR A 58 -2.04 15.91 9.00
CA THR A 58 -2.13 17.39 9.02
C THR A 58 -3.23 17.95 8.12
N CYS A 59 -3.76 17.18 7.17
CA CYS A 59 -4.87 17.59 6.30
C CYS A 59 -6.14 16.78 6.60
N GLN A 60 -7.28 17.41 6.33
CA GLN A 60 -8.59 16.83 6.64
C GLN A 60 -8.93 15.67 5.71
N GLU A 61 -8.46 15.73 4.45
CA GLU A 61 -8.70 14.71 3.44
C GLU A 61 -8.03 13.38 3.81
N ASP A 62 -6.77 13.41 4.23
CA ASP A 62 -6.05 12.21 4.66
C ASP A 62 -6.62 11.67 5.95
N LEU A 63 -7.06 12.54 6.86
CA LEU A 63 -7.74 12.13 8.09
C LEU A 63 -9.01 11.34 7.77
N GLN A 64 -9.82 11.80 6.83
CA GLN A 64 -11.03 11.08 6.41
C GLN A 64 -10.72 9.71 5.79
N LEU A 65 -9.66 9.62 4.98
CA LEU A 65 -9.22 8.34 4.40
C LEU A 65 -8.76 7.36 5.48
N LEU A 66 -7.96 7.84 6.44
CA LEU A 66 -7.47 7.01 7.55
C LEU A 66 -8.57 6.61 8.52
N CYS A 67 -9.56 7.49 8.75
CA CYS A 67 -10.74 7.13 9.52
C CYS A 67 -11.49 5.97 8.85
N GLY A 68 -11.75 6.07 7.54
CA GLY A 68 -12.37 4.97 6.79
C GLY A 68 -11.54 3.69 6.86
N ALA A 69 -10.22 3.78 6.69
CA ALA A 69 -9.32 2.64 6.80
C ALA A 69 -9.38 1.96 8.17
N LEU A 70 -9.34 2.73 9.26
CA LEU A 70 -9.43 2.20 10.62
C LEU A 70 -10.83 1.62 10.91
N THR A 71 -11.90 2.19 10.36
CA THR A 71 -13.24 1.56 10.42
C THR A 71 -13.24 0.19 9.76
N CYS A 72 -12.65 0.04 8.56
CA CYS A 72 -12.50 -1.26 7.92
C CYS A 72 -11.67 -2.24 8.77
N CYS A 73 -10.60 -1.78 9.42
CA CYS A 73 -9.81 -2.62 10.34
C CYS A 73 -10.65 -3.12 11.52
N VAL A 74 -11.51 -2.26 12.07
CA VAL A 74 -12.42 -2.63 13.16
C VAL A 74 -13.41 -3.69 12.70
N ASN A 75 -13.99 -3.54 11.51
CA ASN A 75 -14.90 -4.53 10.94
C ASN A 75 -14.21 -5.87 10.69
N GLU A 76 -13.03 -5.84 10.05
CA GLU A 76 -12.23 -7.03 9.74
C GLU A 76 -11.85 -7.80 11.01
N LEU A 77 -11.35 -7.10 12.03
CA LEU A 77 -10.95 -7.72 13.28
C LEU A 77 -12.14 -8.37 14.00
N ARG A 78 -13.32 -7.74 13.94
CA ARG A 78 -14.52 -8.29 14.59
C ARG A 78 -15.04 -9.53 13.89
N LEU A 79 -15.05 -9.56 12.57
CA LEU A 79 -15.47 -10.74 11.82
C LEU A 79 -14.61 -11.97 12.13
N ARG A 80 -13.31 -11.77 12.39
CA ARG A 80 -12.42 -12.84 12.86
C ARG A 80 -12.74 -13.36 14.27
N HIS A 81 -13.35 -12.54 15.11
CA HIS A 81 -13.55 -12.85 16.54
C HIS A 81 -14.97 -13.28 16.91
N ASP A 82 -16.01 -12.71 16.30
CA ASP A 82 -17.36 -12.81 16.83
C ASP A 82 -18.30 -13.77 16.09
N ASP A 83 -17.99 -14.26 14.88
CA ASP A 83 -18.87 -15.15 14.05
C ASP A 83 -20.35 -14.67 13.92
N VAL A 84 -20.64 -13.42 14.32
CA VAL A 84 -21.98 -12.84 14.44
C VAL A 84 -22.04 -11.53 13.65
N MET A 85 -22.83 -11.56 12.59
CA MET A 85 -22.93 -10.56 11.52
C MET A 85 -23.83 -9.35 11.82
N GLU A 86 -24.40 -9.22 13.02
CA GLU A 86 -25.64 -8.43 13.16
C GLU A 86 -25.56 -7.07 13.86
N LYS A 87 -24.39 -6.54 14.23
CA LYS A 87 -24.32 -5.21 14.88
C LYS A 87 -23.19 -4.31 14.41
N GLU A 88 -23.56 -3.10 13.96
CA GLU A 88 -22.66 -1.97 13.79
C GLU A 88 -21.76 -1.81 15.03
N VAL A 89 -20.47 -1.67 14.78
CA VAL A 89 -19.48 -1.58 15.85
C VAL A 89 -19.51 -0.19 16.45
N THR A 90 -19.99 -0.06 17.69
CA THR A 90 -20.02 1.24 18.39
C THR A 90 -19.15 1.27 19.64
N SER A 91 -18.40 0.20 19.91
CA SER A 91 -17.61 0.06 21.15
C SER A 91 -16.17 0.54 20.95
N LEU A 92 -15.79 1.58 21.70
CA LEU A 92 -14.48 2.26 21.61
C LEU A 92 -13.25 1.34 21.78
N PRO A 93 -13.27 0.30 22.65
CA PRO A 93 -12.20 -0.68 22.74
C PRO A 93 -11.75 -1.33 21.44
N TRP A 94 -12.66 -1.48 20.45
CA TRP A 94 -12.29 -2.06 19.16
C TRP A 94 -11.37 -1.16 18.35
N VAL A 95 -11.46 0.16 18.52
CA VAL A 95 -10.56 1.11 17.85
C VAL A 95 -9.10 0.85 18.25
N HIS A 96 -8.85 0.58 19.54
CA HIS A 96 -7.51 0.24 20.05
C HIS A 96 -7.01 -1.08 19.50
N ALA A 97 -7.85 -2.11 19.56
CA ALA A 97 -7.49 -3.45 19.11
C ALA A 97 -7.18 -3.47 17.61
N ALA A 98 -8.06 -2.85 16.80
CA ALA A 98 -7.88 -2.73 15.37
C ALA A 98 -6.64 -1.91 15.01
N TYR A 99 -6.43 -0.75 15.64
CA TYR A 99 -5.23 0.02 15.37
C TYR A 99 -3.97 -0.75 15.71
N HIS A 100 -3.93 -1.47 16.83
CA HIS A 100 -2.75 -2.24 17.21
C HIS A 100 -2.47 -3.38 16.23
N GLU A 101 -3.49 -4.12 15.82
CA GLU A 101 -3.38 -5.22 14.86
C GLU A 101 -2.94 -4.73 13.48
N PHE A 102 -3.55 -3.64 12.98
CA PHE A 102 -3.35 -3.16 11.62
C PHE A 102 -2.38 -1.97 11.51
N LYS A 103 -1.67 -1.63 12.59
CA LYS A 103 -0.83 -0.42 12.70
C LYS A 103 0.13 -0.27 11.52
N ASN A 104 0.85 -1.34 11.19
CA ASN A 104 1.87 -1.31 10.16
C ASN A 104 1.26 -1.03 8.78
N ARG A 105 0.09 -1.61 8.49
CA ARG A 105 -0.65 -1.39 7.23
C ARG A 105 -1.17 0.05 7.14
N LEU A 106 -1.77 0.57 8.21
CA LEU A 106 -2.26 1.96 8.27
C LEU A 106 -1.12 2.98 8.13
N GLN A 107 0.01 2.75 8.80
CA GLN A 107 1.19 3.61 8.68
C GLN A 107 1.80 3.55 7.27
N ASN A 108 1.82 2.38 6.65
CA ASN A 108 2.35 2.24 5.29
C ASN A 108 1.43 2.91 4.25
N LEU A 109 0.11 2.82 4.41
CA LEU A 109 -0.85 3.59 3.63
C LEU A 109 -0.57 5.10 3.73
N PHE A 110 -0.48 5.62 4.96
CA PHE A 110 -0.23 7.05 5.16
C PHE A 110 1.14 7.49 4.60
N ARG A 111 2.15 6.62 4.69
CA ARG A 111 3.46 6.85 4.07
C ARG A 111 3.36 6.98 2.55
N MET A 112 2.59 6.13 1.88
CA MET A 112 2.40 6.23 0.43
C MET A 112 1.70 7.55 0.05
N ILE A 113 0.63 7.90 0.75
CA ILE A 113 -0.08 9.18 0.55
C ILE A 113 0.85 10.38 0.76
N SER A 114 1.70 10.34 1.79
CA SER A 114 2.68 11.39 2.07
C SER A 114 3.76 11.52 1.00
N ILE A 115 4.15 10.41 0.35
CA ILE A 115 5.14 10.41 -0.72
C ILE A 115 4.54 10.93 -2.03
N GLU A 116 3.31 10.51 -2.34
CA GLU A 116 2.56 10.89 -3.54
C GLU A 116 1.15 11.40 -3.18
N PRO A 117 1.01 12.71 -2.87
CA PRO A 117 -0.25 13.29 -2.38
C PRO A 117 -1.43 13.16 -3.35
N GLN A 118 -1.18 12.96 -4.65
CA GLN A 118 -2.23 12.74 -5.65
C GLN A 118 -3.04 11.46 -5.37
N LEU A 119 -2.44 10.49 -4.65
CA LEU A 119 -3.12 9.26 -4.23
C LEU A 119 -4.37 9.53 -3.41
N ALA A 120 -4.37 10.55 -2.54
CA ALA A 120 -5.53 10.84 -1.70
C ALA A 120 -6.78 11.15 -2.55
N GLN A 121 -6.63 11.79 -3.71
CA GLN A 121 -7.75 12.04 -4.62
C GLN A 121 -8.23 10.77 -5.31
N VAL A 122 -7.29 9.93 -5.80
CA VAL A 122 -7.62 8.65 -6.45
C VAL A 122 -8.35 7.72 -5.49
N LEU A 123 -7.83 7.59 -4.27
CA LEU A 123 -8.40 6.73 -3.23
C LEU A 123 -9.78 7.19 -2.79
N ARG A 124 -10.03 8.50 -2.72
CA ARG A 124 -11.36 9.05 -2.37
C ARG A 124 -12.45 8.63 -3.35
N GLY A 125 -12.10 8.53 -4.65
CA GLY A 125 -13.02 8.08 -5.70
C GLY A 125 -13.36 6.58 -5.64
N ASN A 126 -12.62 5.79 -4.87
CA ASN A 126 -12.82 4.35 -4.76
C ASN A 126 -13.65 4.00 -3.50
N THR A 127 -14.96 4.16 -3.61
CA THR A 127 -15.91 3.87 -2.50
C THR A 127 -15.81 2.43 -2.02
N HIS A 128 -15.66 1.46 -2.94
CA HIS A 128 -15.52 0.04 -2.61
C HIS A 128 -14.30 -0.29 -1.75
N ALA A 129 -13.22 0.52 -1.82
CA ALA A 129 -12.03 0.34 -0.99
C ALA A 129 -12.11 1.06 0.35
N ARG A 130 -13.02 2.04 0.49
CA ARG A 130 -13.18 2.89 1.68
C ARG A 130 -14.27 2.41 2.63
N GLU A 131 -15.24 1.68 2.11
CA GLU A 131 -16.39 1.17 2.83
C GLU A 131 -16.42 -0.35 2.67
N GLY A 132 -16.22 -1.07 3.77
CA GLY A 132 -16.29 -2.52 3.76
C GLY A 132 -15.78 -3.17 5.04
N ASP A 133 -15.71 -4.49 4.96
CA ASP A 133 -15.39 -5.40 6.06
C ASP A 133 -13.92 -5.81 6.12
N GLU A 134 -13.10 -5.26 5.21
CA GLU A 134 -11.69 -5.58 5.07
C GLU A 134 -10.90 -4.29 4.78
N LEU A 135 -9.79 -4.09 5.48
CA LEU A 135 -8.81 -3.08 5.11
C LEU A 135 -8.17 -3.50 3.78
N VAL A 136 -8.53 -2.79 2.71
CA VAL A 136 -7.93 -2.97 1.38
C VAL A 136 -7.23 -1.71 0.87
N LEU A 137 -7.45 -0.57 1.53
CA LEU A 137 -7.07 0.74 1.01
C LEU A 137 -5.56 0.92 0.83
N ASP A 138 -4.74 0.27 1.67
CA ASP A 138 -3.28 0.19 1.56
C ASP A 138 -2.84 -0.56 0.29
N VAL A 139 -3.50 -1.66 -0.05
CA VAL A 139 -3.22 -2.42 -1.28
C VAL A 139 -3.65 -1.60 -2.50
N TYR A 140 -4.82 -0.96 -2.48
CA TYR A 140 -5.26 -0.09 -3.57
C TYR A 140 -4.33 1.13 -3.75
N ALA A 141 -3.80 1.68 -2.65
CA ALA A 141 -2.79 2.73 -2.72
C ALA A 141 -1.51 2.22 -3.41
N ALA A 142 -1.06 1.01 -3.12
CA ALA A 142 0.09 0.42 -3.80
C ALA A 142 -0.16 0.14 -5.28
N VAL A 143 -1.38 -0.29 -5.66
CA VAL A 143 -1.77 -0.42 -7.08
C VAL A 143 -1.66 0.93 -7.80
N ALA A 144 -2.26 1.97 -7.23
CA ALA A 144 -2.21 3.31 -7.79
C ALA A 144 -0.77 3.86 -7.84
N CYS A 145 0.07 3.60 -6.82
CA CYS A 145 1.50 3.92 -6.85
C CYS A 145 2.21 3.29 -8.05
N VAL A 146 1.96 2.00 -8.31
CA VAL A 146 2.56 1.28 -9.44
C VAL A 146 2.09 1.87 -10.77
N GLU A 147 0.80 2.22 -10.90
CA GLU A 147 0.25 2.89 -12.09
C GLU A 147 0.85 4.30 -12.30
N PHE A 148 1.06 5.06 -11.22
CA PHE A 148 1.73 6.37 -11.30
C PHE A 148 3.20 6.27 -11.71
N LEU A 149 3.85 5.14 -11.46
CA LEU A 149 5.23 4.88 -11.85
C LEU A 149 5.37 4.42 -13.30
N GLU A 150 4.28 4.30 -14.07
CA GLU A 150 4.38 4.04 -15.50
C GLU A 150 5.22 5.13 -16.19
N PRO A 151 6.28 4.74 -16.94
CA PRO A 151 7.19 5.70 -17.54
C PRO A 151 6.48 6.49 -18.66
N GLN A 152 6.27 7.78 -18.43
CA GLN A 152 5.64 8.67 -19.42
C GLN A 152 6.61 9.13 -20.51
N ALA A 153 7.84 9.48 -20.13
CA ALA A 153 8.90 9.90 -21.05
C ALA A 153 10.28 9.55 -20.49
N LEU A 154 11.14 8.98 -21.34
CA LEU A 154 12.52 8.59 -21.00
C LEU A 154 13.54 9.13 -22.00
N ASP A 155 13.16 10.17 -22.75
CA ASP A 155 13.96 10.68 -23.87
C ASP A 155 15.20 11.45 -23.42
N THR A 156 15.21 12.01 -22.20
CA THR A 156 16.34 12.79 -21.68
C THR A 156 16.81 12.26 -20.32
N ASP A 157 18.09 12.46 -20.00
CA ASP A 157 18.63 12.11 -18.67
C ASP A 157 17.88 12.82 -17.53
N GLY A 158 17.43 14.05 -17.74
CA GLY A 158 16.60 14.75 -16.76
C GLY A 158 15.31 14.00 -16.43
N GLN A 159 14.59 13.54 -17.46
CA GLN A 159 13.37 12.74 -17.29
C GLN A 159 13.67 11.38 -16.63
N ARG A 160 14.73 10.69 -17.07
CA ARG A 160 15.16 9.40 -16.49
C ARG A 160 15.48 9.54 -15.01
N LEU A 161 16.24 10.56 -14.61
CA LEU A 161 16.59 10.82 -13.21
C LEU A 161 15.37 11.13 -12.35
N VAL A 162 14.42 11.93 -12.86
CA VAL A 162 13.18 12.23 -12.13
C VAL A 162 12.39 10.94 -11.90
N TRP A 163 12.21 10.14 -12.94
CA TRP A 163 11.47 8.87 -12.85
C TRP A 163 12.16 7.87 -11.90
N LEU A 164 13.48 7.67 -12.02
CA LEU A 164 14.24 6.79 -11.12
C LEU A 164 14.13 7.23 -9.64
N ARG A 165 14.14 8.54 -9.38
CA ARG A 165 13.92 9.07 -8.01
C ARG A 165 12.51 8.79 -7.51
N GLN A 166 11.49 8.86 -8.36
CA GLN A 166 10.12 8.50 -7.98
C GLN A 166 10.01 7.01 -7.63
N VAL A 167 10.55 6.14 -8.49
CA VAL A 167 10.60 4.68 -8.23
C VAL A 167 11.29 4.40 -6.88
N LYS A 168 12.45 5.02 -6.63
CA LYS A 168 13.20 4.83 -5.39
C LYS A 168 12.46 5.33 -4.15
N ARG A 169 11.70 6.43 -4.23
CA ARG A 169 10.91 6.94 -3.10
C ARG A 169 9.79 5.99 -2.71
N LEU A 170 9.14 5.34 -3.68
CA LEU A 170 8.02 4.44 -3.47
C LEU A 170 8.42 2.96 -3.29
N GLN A 171 9.69 2.60 -3.49
CA GLN A 171 10.18 1.23 -3.38
C GLN A 171 9.78 0.55 -2.07
N VAL A 172 10.24 1.09 -0.93
CA VAL A 172 10.02 0.47 0.39
C VAL A 172 8.54 0.27 0.70
N PRO A 173 7.64 1.27 0.57
CA PRO A 173 6.24 1.06 0.91
C PRO A 173 5.53 0.05 -0.01
N ILE A 174 5.89 -0.02 -1.30
CA ILE A 174 5.33 -1.03 -2.22
C ILE A 174 5.83 -2.43 -1.85
N GLU A 175 7.13 -2.59 -1.60
CA GLU A 175 7.71 -3.87 -1.20
C GLU A 175 7.15 -4.39 0.13
N LEU A 176 6.83 -3.50 1.07
CA LEU A 176 6.14 -3.86 2.31
C LEU A 176 4.76 -4.48 2.03
N VAL A 177 3.96 -3.89 1.13
CA VAL A 177 2.66 -4.47 0.73
C VAL A 177 2.82 -5.87 0.13
N CYS A 178 3.92 -6.12 -0.59
CA CYS A 178 4.21 -7.41 -1.22
C CYS A 178 4.97 -8.41 -0.32
N SER A 179 5.31 -8.03 0.91
CA SER A 179 6.12 -8.85 1.82
C SER A 179 5.39 -10.12 2.27
N GLU A 180 6.14 -11.21 2.51
CA GLU A 180 5.55 -12.46 3.04
C GLU A 180 4.83 -12.27 4.37
N GLU A 181 5.32 -11.36 5.21
CA GLU A 181 4.67 -11.01 6.48
C GLU A 181 3.30 -10.39 6.22
N SER A 182 3.18 -9.45 5.28
CA SER A 182 1.89 -8.82 4.96
C SER A 182 0.92 -9.80 4.31
N LEU A 183 1.41 -10.65 3.40
CA LEU A 183 0.60 -11.68 2.72
C LEU A 183 -0.09 -12.64 3.69
N ARG A 184 0.50 -12.95 4.85
CA ARG A 184 -0.11 -13.83 5.87
C ARG A 184 -1.33 -13.23 6.56
N HIS A 185 -1.51 -11.91 6.49
CA HIS A 185 -2.57 -11.18 7.19
C HIS A 185 -3.63 -10.61 6.24
N TYR A 186 -3.52 -10.88 4.95
CA TYR A 186 -4.49 -10.42 3.96
C TYR A 186 -5.63 -11.42 3.82
N GLU A 187 -6.85 -10.88 3.78
CA GLU A 187 -8.04 -11.61 3.39
C GLU A 187 -8.17 -11.64 1.86
N GLU A 188 -9.25 -12.26 1.36
CA GLU A 188 -9.46 -12.55 -0.06
C GLU A 188 -9.33 -11.32 -0.95
N ARG A 189 -9.93 -10.17 -0.59
CA ARG A 189 -9.96 -8.99 -1.49
C ARG A 189 -8.59 -8.35 -1.62
N SER A 190 -7.85 -8.24 -0.51
CA SER A 190 -6.46 -7.78 -0.51
C SER A 190 -5.60 -8.72 -1.35
N MET A 191 -5.73 -10.03 -1.18
CA MET A 191 -4.95 -11.03 -1.93
C MET A 191 -5.15 -10.93 -3.45
N VAL A 192 -6.39 -10.72 -3.91
CA VAL A 192 -6.69 -10.52 -5.34
C VAL A 192 -5.93 -9.32 -5.92
N MET A 193 -5.79 -8.24 -5.14
CA MET A 193 -5.16 -7.01 -5.60
C MET A 193 -3.63 -7.01 -5.43
N VAL A 194 -3.09 -7.66 -4.40
CA VAL A 194 -1.64 -7.72 -4.15
C VAL A 194 -0.90 -8.39 -5.31
N HIS A 195 -1.49 -9.40 -5.95
CA HIS A 195 -0.85 -10.01 -7.12
C HIS A 195 -0.66 -9.01 -8.27
N ARG A 196 -1.59 -8.05 -8.43
CA ARG A 196 -1.43 -6.95 -9.40
C ARG A 196 -0.29 -6.01 -9.00
N VAL A 197 -0.17 -5.70 -7.71
CA VAL A 197 0.95 -4.90 -7.17
C VAL A 197 2.28 -5.59 -7.44
N GLN A 198 2.40 -6.88 -7.12
CA GLN A 198 3.62 -7.66 -7.35
C GLN A 198 4.01 -7.68 -8.82
N THR A 199 3.07 -7.99 -9.70
CA THR A 199 3.31 -8.06 -11.15
C THR A 199 3.74 -6.70 -11.70
N GLY A 200 3.03 -5.64 -11.36
CA GLY A 200 3.35 -4.30 -11.83
C GLY A 200 4.65 -3.76 -11.22
N TRP A 201 4.90 -3.97 -9.93
CA TRP A 201 6.13 -3.56 -9.26
C TRP A 201 7.36 -4.27 -9.82
N ASN A 202 7.30 -5.60 -10.02
CA ASN A 202 8.40 -6.34 -10.63
C ASN A 202 8.77 -5.79 -12.01
N ARG A 203 7.77 -5.40 -12.81
CA ARG A 203 7.99 -4.76 -14.12
C ARG A 203 8.65 -3.39 -13.96
N ILE A 204 8.10 -2.52 -13.12
CA ILE A 204 8.65 -1.17 -12.89
C ILE A 204 10.07 -1.23 -12.36
N PHE A 205 10.34 -2.09 -11.38
CA PHE A 205 11.66 -2.24 -10.77
C PHE A 205 12.69 -2.85 -11.74
N THR A 206 12.31 -3.85 -12.54
CA THR A 206 13.22 -4.38 -13.56
C THR A 206 13.53 -3.32 -14.62
N LEU A 207 12.52 -2.55 -15.04
CA LEU A 207 12.71 -1.46 -15.98
C LEU A 207 13.59 -0.34 -15.40
N SER A 208 13.45 -0.03 -14.11
CA SER A 208 14.26 1.00 -13.45
C SER A 208 15.74 0.62 -13.43
N LEU A 209 16.06 -0.64 -13.15
CA LEU A 209 17.43 -1.15 -13.24
C LEU A 209 17.99 -1.02 -14.66
N PHE A 210 17.20 -1.35 -15.69
CA PHE A 210 17.65 -1.20 -17.07
C PHE A 210 17.91 0.28 -17.43
N VAL A 211 17.00 1.17 -17.04
CA VAL A 211 17.14 2.61 -17.30
C VAL A 211 18.34 3.19 -16.55
N GLU A 212 18.52 2.84 -15.27
CA GLU A 212 19.63 3.30 -14.45
C GLU A 212 20.99 2.85 -14.99
N HIS A 213 21.10 1.61 -15.45
CA HIS A 213 22.39 1.03 -15.82
C HIS A 213 22.71 1.09 -17.31
N MET A 214 21.71 1.12 -18.19
CA MET A 214 21.92 1.07 -19.64
C MET A 214 21.62 2.39 -20.34
N LEU A 215 20.60 3.13 -19.87
CA LEU A 215 20.08 4.29 -20.58
C LEU A 215 20.57 5.62 -19.98
N LEU A 216 20.70 5.71 -18.66
CA LEU A 216 21.13 6.94 -17.98
C LEU A 216 22.59 7.28 -18.34
N GLY A 217 22.82 8.49 -18.86
CA GLY A 217 24.16 8.95 -19.23
C GLY A 217 24.71 8.35 -20.53
N ILE A 218 23.92 7.56 -21.28
CA ILE A 218 24.38 6.91 -22.51
C ILE A 218 24.86 7.92 -23.56
N GLU A 219 24.25 9.10 -23.61
CA GLU A 219 24.65 10.18 -24.53
C GLU A 219 26.04 10.74 -24.25
N ALA A 220 26.55 10.61 -23.01
CA ALA A 220 27.91 11.00 -22.65
C ALA A 220 28.94 9.92 -23.04
N VAL A 221 28.50 8.66 -23.16
CA VAL A 221 29.34 7.54 -23.63
C VAL A 221 29.42 7.55 -25.16
N GLU A 222 28.28 7.47 -25.85
CA GLU A 222 28.18 7.55 -27.32
C GLU A 222 26.75 7.91 -27.72
N LYS A 223 26.57 9.06 -28.38
CA LYS A 223 25.25 9.60 -28.77
C LYS A 223 24.49 8.67 -29.71
N LYS A 224 25.19 7.91 -30.56
CA LYS A 224 24.57 6.96 -31.51
C LYS A 224 23.88 5.78 -30.82
N LEU A 225 24.25 5.44 -29.58
CA LEU A 225 23.67 4.30 -28.86
C LEU A 225 22.29 4.59 -28.26
N LYS A 226 21.98 5.86 -27.98
CA LYS A 226 20.70 6.27 -27.41
C LYS A 226 19.46 5.66 -28.11
N PRO A 227 19.27 5.81 -29.44
CA PRO A 227 18.09 5.27 -30.12
C PRO A 227 17.96 3.75 -29.96
N LEU A 228 19.08 3.02 -30.05
CA LEU A 228 19.14 1.58 -29.87
C LEU A 228 18.72 1.17 -28.44
N VAL A 229 19.31 1.78 -27.41
CA VAL A 229 18.97 1.44 -26.02
C VAL A 229 17.53 1.82 -25.70
N LEU A 230 17.00 2.93 -26.23
CA LEU A 230 15.59 3.29 -26.11
C LEU A 230 14.67 2.26 -26.76
N GLU A 231 15.03 1.74 -27.93
CA GLU A 231 14.27 0.66 -28.58
C GLU A 231 14.23 -0.60 -27.72
N HIS A 232 15.38 -1.04 -27.18
CA HIS A 232 15.43 -2.19 -26.27
C HIS A 232 14.73 -1.94 -24.94
N THR A 233 14.72 -0.71 -24.43
CA THR A 233 13.92 -0.32 -23.25
C THR A 233 12.43 -0.53 -23.52
N ARG A 234 11.93 -0.14 -24.70
CA ARG A 234 10.54 -0.41 -25.12
C ARG A 234 10.28 -1.90 -25.31
N GLY A 235 11.24 -2.63 -25.87
CA GLY A 235 11.18 -4.09 -25.99
C GLY A 235 11.06 -4.79 -24.64
N LEU A 236 11.86 -4.35 -23.66
CA LEU A 236 11.81 -4.83 -22.28
C LEU A 236 10.44 -4.57 -21.65
N CYS A 237 9.88 -3.37 -21.83
CA CYS A 237 8.53 -3.04 -21.34
C CYS A 237 7.49 -4.03 -21.87
N LYS A 238 7.49 -4.31 -23.18
CA LYS A 238 6.57 -5.26 -23.83
C LYS A 238 6.74 -6.71 -23.35
N VAL A 239 7.97 -7.12 -23.06
CA VAL A 239 8.24 -8.47 -22.53
C VAL A 239 7.67 -8.59 -21.11
N LEU A 240 7.97 -7.62 -20.26
CA LEU A 240 7.55 -7.62 -18.86
C LEU A 240 6.05 -7.37 -18.68
N GLU A 241 5.40 -6.66 -19.61
CA GLU A 241 3.93 -6.52 -19.65
C GLU A 241 3.22 -7.88 -19.79
N LYS A 242 3.83 -8.84 -20.49
CA LYS A 242 3.24 -10.18 -20.65
C LYS A 242 3.42 -11.02 -19.39
N ASN A 243 4.62 -11.00 -18.81
CA ASN A 243 4.95 -11.67 -17.57
C ASN A 243 6.22 -11.05 -16.98
N SER A 244 6.13 -10.53 -15.76
CA SER A 244 7.24 -9.91 -15.03
C SER A 244 7.83 -10.80 -13.94
N ASP A 245 7.38 -12.06 -13.80
CA ASP A 245 7.93 -13.00 -12.82
C ASP A 245 9.28 -13.58 -13.28
N LEU A 246 10.36 -12.85 -13.00
CA LEU A 246 11.72 -13.25 -13.34
C LEU A 246 12.23 -14.48 -12.58
N LYS A 247 11.46 -15.04 -11.64
CA LYS A 247 11.76 -16.34 -11.05
C LYS A 247 11.41 -17.50 -11.99
N SER A 248 10.54 -17.24 -12.98
CA SER A 248 10.19 -18.21 -14.01
C SER A 248 11.10 -18.11 -15.24
N GLU A 249 11.39 -19.26 -15.85
CA GLU A 249 12.35 -19.38 -16.95
C GLU A 249 12.02 -18.49 -18.16
N LYS A 250 10.77 -18.54 -18.65
CA LYS A 250 10.34 -17.83 -19.87
C LYS A 250 10.60 -16.31 -19.84
N PRO A 251 10.11 -15.53 -18.86
CA PRO A 251 10.38 -14.09 -18.82
C PRO A 251 11.85 -13.80 -18.53
N PHE A 252 12.55 -14.63 -17.74
CA PHE A 252 13.98 -14.48 -17.50
C PHE A 252 14.78 -14.60 -18.80
N GLU A 253 14.55 -15.65 -19.59
CA GLU A 253 15.17 -15.83 -20.90
C GLU A 253 14.84 -14.70 -21.88
N ALA A 254 13.60 -14.21 -21.86
CA ALA A 254 13.18 -13.10 -22.72
C ALA A 254 13.94 -11.80 -22.37
N VAL A 255 14.15 -11.50 -21.10
CA VAL A 255 14.97 -10.36 -20.66
C VAL A 255 16.44 -10.54 -21.09
N ILE A 256 17.00 -11.74 -20.92
CA ILE A 256 18.36 -12.05 -21.41
C ILE A 256 18.46 -11.88 -22.93
N GLY A 257 17.43 -12.27 -23.68
CA GLY A 257 17.35 -12.06 -25.13
C GLY A 257 17.42 -10.58 -25.50
N ILE A 258 16.67 -9.73 -24.80
CA ILE A 258 16.73 -8.26 -24.99
C ILE A 258 18.13 -7.71 -24.69
N LEU A 259 18.75 -8.14 -23.60
CA LEU A 259 20.10 -7.68 -23.22
C LEU A 259 21.17 -8.10 -24.25
N LYS A 260 21.10 -9.34 -24.75
CA LYS A 260 22.00 -9.84 -25.80
C LYS A 260 21.83 -9.06 -27.10
N ALA A 261 20.59 -8.88 -27.56
CA ALA A 261 20.30 -8.11 -28.76
C ALA A 261 20.78 -6.65 -28.64
N CYS A 262 20.60 -6.03 -27.47
CA CYS A 262 21.08 -4.68 -27.20
C CYS A 262 22.61 -4.58 -27.27
N LYS A 263 23.32 -5.58 -26.73
CA LYS A 263 24.78 -5.66 -26.81
C LYS A 263 25.24 -5.84 -28.25
N ASP A 264 24.64 -6.75 -28.99
CA ASP A 264 25.03 -7.06 -30.37
C ASP A 264 24.81 -5.85 -31.28
N GLY A 265 23.65 -5.19 -31.19
CA GLY A 265 23.39 -3.94 -31.91
C GLY A 265 24.33 -2.80 -31.51
N ALA A 266 24.77 -2.73 -30.25
CA ALA A 266 25.72 -1.71 -29.82
C ALA A 266 27.10 -1.92 -30.44
N MET A 267 27.54 -3.18 -30.57
CA MET A 267 28.79 -3.51 -31.27
C MET A 267 28.73 -3.09 -32.75
N GLU A 268 27.59 -3.28 -33.41
CA GLU A 268 27.39 -2.87 -34.81
C GLU A 268 27.33 -1.35 -34.99
N CYS A 269 26.83 -0.60 -33.99
CA CYS A 269 26.74 0.87 -34.07
C CYS A 269 28.08 1.59 -33.83
N ILE A 270 29.02 0.92 -33.15
CA ILE A 270 30.34 1.47 -32.78
C ILE A 270 31.39 1.18 -33.85
N LEU A 271 31.22 0.08 -34.62
CA LEU A 271 32.03 -0.25 -35.79
C LEU A 271 31.75 0.67 -36.98
#